data_AF-A0A962VG90-F1
#
_entry.id   AF-A0A962VG90-F1
#
_cell.length_a   1.000
_cell.length_b   1.000
_cell.length_c   1.000
_cell.angle_alpha   90.00
_cell.angle_beta   90.00
_cell.angle_gamma   90.00
#
_symmetry.space_group_name_H-M   'P 1'
#
loop_
_entity.id
_entity.type
_entity.pdbx_description
1 polymer ?
#
loop_
_entity_poly.entity_id
_entity_poly.type
_entity_poly.pdbx_seq_one_letter_code
_entity_poly.pdbx_strand_id
1 'polypeptide(L)'
;RPNVTYQSLMSLAGPGVSDPQVAEQVETQIKYAGYIDRQHSEIERSRRNEELTLPADLDYRRVHGLSAEVQEKLNHLRPTTLGQASRISGVTPAAISLLLVHLKRGIPKDTLRQSA
;
A
#
# COMPACT_ATOMS: atom_id res chain seq x y z
N ARG A 1 -2.37 21.59 -9.35
CA ARG A 1 -1.79 22.65 -8.47
C ARG A 1 -2.94 23.47 -7.90
N PRO A 2 -2.97 23.78 -6.60
CA PRO A 2 -4.01 24.64 -6.06
C PRO A 2 -3.95 26.02 -6.74
N ASN A 3 -5.11 26.60 -7.05
CA ASN A 3 -5.31 27.95 -7.63
C ASN A 3 -4.99 28.15 -9.12
N VAL A 4 -4.85 27.08 -9.90
CA VAL A 4 -4.72 27.17 -11.36
C VAL A 4 -5.88 26.43 -12.02
N THR A 5 -6.72 27.17 -12.75
CA THR A 5 -7.81 26.60 -13.58
C THR A 5 -7.32 26.38 -15.00
N TYR A 6 -7.96 25.46 -15.71
CA TYR A 6 -7.69 25.21 -17.13
C TYR A 6 -7.90 26.47 -17.96
N GLN A 7 -8.96 27.22 -17.68
CA GLN A 7 -9.26 28.49 -18.36
C GLN A 7 -8.16 29.54 -18.17
N SER A 8 -7.61 29.67 -16.95
CA SER A 8 -6.51 30.61 -16.66
C SER A 8 -5.19 30.19 -17.29
N LEU A 9 -4.99 28.90 -17.59
CA LEU A 9 -3.82 28.43 -18.34
C LEU A 9 -3.97 28.72 -19.83
N MET A 10 -5.15 28.48 -20.39
CA MET A 10 -5.39 28.68 -21.82
C MET A 10 -5.41 30.15 -22.21
N SER A 11 -5.79 31.06 -21.30
CA SER A 11 -5.65 32.51 -21.55
C SER A 11 -4.20 32.97 -21.78
N LEU A 12 -3.20 32.18 -21.36
CA LEU A 12 -1.77 32.45 -21.56
C LEU A 12 -1.13 31.58 -22.65
N ALA A 13 -1.61 30.36 -22.84
CA ALA A 13 -0.97 29.34 -23.70
C ALA A 13 -1.57 29.21 -25.11
N GLY A 14 -2.74 29.80 -25.37
CA GLY A 14 -3.44 29.71 -26.66
C GLY A 14 -4.82 29.03 -26.55
N PRO A 15 -5.53 28.82 -27.68
CA PRO A 15 -6.90 28.34 -27.64
C PRO A 15 -6.97 26.94 -27.01
N GLY A 16 -7.68 26.85 -25.88
CA GLY A 16 -7.99 25.59 -25.22
C GLY A 16 -9.21 24.89 -25.82
N VAL A 17 -9.56 23.76 -25.21
CA VAL A 17 -10.81 23.04 -25.51
C VAL A 17 -12.01 23.95 -25.22
N SER A 18 -12.93 24.05 -26.19
CA SER A 18 -14.11 24.91 -26.12
C SER A 18 -15.28 24.29 -25.34
N ASP A 19 -15.30 22.96 -25.22
CA ASP A 19 -16.32 22.25 -24.46
C ASP A 19 -16.06 22.39 -22.94
N PRO A 20 -16.97 23.02 -22.18
CA PRO A 20 -16.80 23.21 -20.75
C PRO A 20 -16.68 21.91 -19.95
N GLN A 21 -17.36 20.83 -20.36
CA GLN A 21 -17.29 19.54 -19.65
C GLN A 21 -15.91 18.91 -19.82
N VAL A 22 -15.36 18.98 -21.04
CA VAL A 22 -14.02 18.47 -21.32
C VAL A 22 -12.96 19.31 -20.60
N ALA A 23 -13.11 20.62 -20.56
CA ALA A 23 -12.24 21.53 -19.80
C ALA A 23 -12.24 21.21 -18.29
N GLU A 24 -13.42 20.99 -17.70
CA GLU A 24 -13.58 20.60 -16.30
C GLU A 24 -12.95 19.23 -16.02
N GLN A 25 -13.13 18.27 -16.92
CA GLN A 25 -12.59 16.92 -16.75
C GLN A 25 -11.06 16.92 -16.84
N VAL A 26 -10.46 17.69 -17.76
CA VAL A 26 -9.00 17.88 -17.85
C VAL A 26 -8.46 18.52 -16.58
N GLU A 27 -9.13 19.56 -16.08
CA GLU A 27 -8.74 20.22 -14.82
C GLU A 27 -8.81 19.26 -13.63
N THR A 28 -9.88 18.48 -13.53
CA THR A 28 -10.09 17.47 -12.48
C THR A 28 -9.02 16.39 -12.54
N GLN A 29 -8.79 15.79 -13.71
CA GLN A 29 -7.78 14.75 -13.88
C GLN A 29 -6.40 15.24 -13.47
N ILE A 30 -5.97 16.42 -13.91
CA ILE A 30 -4.65 16.96 -13.57
C ILE A 30 -4.54 17.31 -12.07
N LYS A 31 -5.60 17.87 -11.48
CA LYS A 31 -5.61 18.22 -10.05
C LYS A 31 -5.48 16.97 -9.16
N TYR A 32 -6.13 15.88 -9.56
CA TYR A 32 -6.20 14.67 -8.74
C TYR A 32 -5.24 13.55 -9.17
N ALA A 33 -4.57 13.64 -10.33
CA ALA A 33 -3.67 12.60 -10.85
C ALA A 33 -2.70 12.10 -9.79
N GLY A 34 -1.97 12.99 -9.12
CA GLY A 34 -1.00 12.59 -8.09
C GLY A 34 -1.62 11.91 -6.85
N TYR A 35 -2.87 12.26 -6.50
CA TYR A 35 -3.60 11.61 -5.41
C TYR A 35 -4.09 10.22 -5.84
N ILE A 36 -4.63 10.11 -7.05
CA ILE A 36 -5.09 8.86 -7.65
C ILE A 36 -3.91 7.88 -7.79
N ASP A 37 -2.78 8.34 -8.33
CA ASP A 37 -1.57 7.53 -8.45
C ASP A 37 -1.08 7.02 -7.10
N ARG A 38 -1.11 7.90 -6.07
CA ARG A 38 -0.77 7.51 -4.70
C ARG A 38 -1.73 6.46 -4.16
N GLN A 39 -3.04 6.66 -4.30
CA GLN A 39 -4.05 5.70 -3.84
C GLN A 39 -3.89 4.35 -4.55
N HIS A 40 -3.67 4.33 -5.86
CA HIS A 40 -3.36 3.11 -6.60
C HIS A 40 -2.13 2.40 -6.05
N SER A 41 -1.04 3.15 -5.79
CA SER A 41 0.17 2.55 -5.21
C SER A 41 -0.06 1.94 -3.82
N GLU A 42 -0.91 2.57 -3.01
CA GLU A 42 -1.30 2.08 -1.67
C GLU A 42 -2.18 0.82 -1.78
N ILE A 43 -3.14 0.80 -2.70
CA ILE A 43 -3.98 -0.38 -3.01
C ILE A 43 -3.11 -1.55 -3.46
N GLU A 44 -2.21 -1.34 -4.43
CA GLU A 44 -1.34 -2.41 -4.95
C GLU A 44 -0.38 -2.94 -3.88
N ARG A 45 0.08 -2.09 -2.95
CA ARG A 45 0.85 -2.55 -1.80
C ARG A 45 0.00 -3.36 -0.84
N SER A 46 -1.24 -2.93 -0.57
CA SER A 46 -2.17 -3.66 0.29
C SER A 46 -2.48 -5.03 -0.29
N ARG A 47 -2.79 -5.11 -1.59
CA ARG A 47 -3.10 -6.36 -2.29
C ARG A 47 -1.96 -7.37 -2.23
N ARG A 48 -0.72 -6.92 -2.46
CA ARG A 48 0.47 -7.77 -2.31
C ARG A 48 0.64 -8.32 -0.89
N ASN A 49 0.29 -7.52 0.13
CA ASN A 49 0.32 -7.98 1.51
C ASN A 49 -0.83 -8.94 1.83
N GLU A 50 -1.98 -8.78 1.19
CA GLU A 50 -3.17 -9.65 1.35
C GLU A 50 -2.84 -11.11 1.03
N GLU A 51 -2.09 -11.33 -0.06
CA GLU A 51 -1.79 -12.63 -0.66
C GLU A 51 -0.50 -13.25 -0.11
N LEU A 52 0.37 -12.48 0.56
CA LEU A 52 1.65 -12.98 1.06
C LEU A 52 1.45 -14.07 2.13
N THR A 53 1.81 -15.30 1.78
CA THR A 53 1.69 -16.47 2.66
C THR A 53 2.71 -16.42 3.79
N LEU A 54 2.28 -16.78 4.99
CA LEU A 54 3.12 -16.94 6.18
C LEU A 54 3.50 -18.42 6.36
N PRO A 55 4.76 -18.75 6.69
CA PRO A 55 5.14 -20.13 7.01
C PRO A 55 4.31 -20.67 8.18
N ALA A 56 3.81 -21.90 8.04
CA ALA A 56 2.95 -22.51 9.06
C ALA A 56 3.67 -22.70 10.41
N ASP A 57 4.99 -22.91 10.36
CA ASP A 57 5.89 -23.12 11.49
C ASP A 57 6.53 -21.82 12.01
N LEU A 58 6.13 -20.65 11.49
CA LEU A 58 6.65 -19.36 11.95
C LEU A 58 6.41 -19.19 13.46
N ASP A 59 7.49 -18.98 14.21
CA ASP A 59 7.43 -18.61 15.62
C ASP A 59 7.47 -17.09 15.76
N TYR A 60 6.31 -16.49 16.00
CA TYR A 60 6.19 -15.03 16.10
C TYR A 60 6.97 -14.42 17.28
N ARG A 61 7.38 -15.24 18.27
CA ARG A 61 8.26 -14.77 19.37
C ARG A 61 9.66 -14.41 18.91
N ARG A 62 10.07 -14.92 17.73
CA ARG A 62 11.37 -14.62 17.11
C ARG A 62 11.35 -13.34 16.28
N VAL A 63 10.18 -12.71 16.11
CA VAL A 63 10.04 -11.46 15.36
C VAL A 63 10.37 -10.31 16.29
N HIS A 64 11.56 -9.74 16.10
CA HIS A 64 12.04 -8.62 16.91
C HIS A 64 11.14 -7.38 16.76
N GLY A 65 10.81 -6.75 17.89
CA GLY A 65 10.00 -5.54 17.96
C GLY A 65 8.48 -5.77 18.06
N LEU A 66 7.98 -7.01 17.89
CA LEU A 66 6.58 -7.30 18.22
C LEU A 66 6.38 -7.25 19.74
N SER A 67 5.25 -6.68 20.18
CA SER A 67 4.86 -6.74 21.58
C SER A 67 4.48 -8.17 21.97
N ALA A 68 4.59 -8.50 23.26
CA ALA A 68 4.21 -9.81 23.78
C ALA A 68 2.75 -10.18 23.44
N GLU A 69 1.83 -9.21 23.56
CA GLU A 69 0.42 -9.39 23.21
C GLU A 69 0.23 -9.76 21.73
N VAL A 70 0.94 -9.07 20.82
CA VAL A 70 0.85 -9.36 19.39
C VAL A 70 1.48 -10.72 19.07
N GLN A 71 2.61 -11.05 19.68
CA GLN A 71 3.25 -12.36 19.53
C GLN A 71 2.32 -13.49 20.00
N GLU A 72 1.64 -13.31 21.13
CA GLU A 72 0.68 -14.28 21.67
C GLU A 72 -0.51 -14.46 20.73
N LYS A 73 -1.15 -13.35 20.31
CA LYS A 73 -2.27 -13.38 19.37
C LYS A 73 -1.92 -14.08 18.06
N LEU A 74 -0.78 -13.77 17.47
CA LEU A 74 -0.35 -14.37 16.19
C LEU A 74 0.02 -15.85 16.34
N ASN A 75 0.68 -16.24 17.43
CA ASN A 75 0.99 -17.66 17.70
C ASN A 75 -0.25 -18.49 18.01
N HIS A 76 -1.28 -17.89 18.62
CA HIS A 76 -2.56 -18.53 18.90
C HIS A 76 -3.42 -18.66 17.63
N LEU A 77 -3.61 -17.56 16.89
CA LEU A 77 -4.52 -17.52 15.74
C LEU A 77 -3.90 -18.11 14.46
N ARG A 78 -2.57 -18.21 14.38
CA ARG A 78 -1.83 -18.81 13.26
C ARG A 78 -2.34 -18.34 11.89
N PRO A 79 -2.27 -17.02 11.59
CA PRO A 79 -2.69 -16.53 10.29
C PRO A 79 -1.86 -17.16 9.17
N THR A 80 -2.54 -17.50 8.09
CA THR A 80 -1.96 -18.12 6.88
C THR A 80 -1.42 -17.09 5.90
N THR A 81 -1.91 -15.85 5.96
CA THR A 81 -1.42 -14.74 5.16
C THR A 81 -1.17 -13.49 6.00
N LEU A 82 -0.34 -12.60 5.49
CA LEU A 82 -0.05 -11.31 6.12
C LEU A 82 -1.31 -10.42 6.18
N GLY A 83 -2.20 -10.50 5.18
CA GLY A 83 -3.51 -9.84 5.21
C GLY A 83 -4.42 -10.37 6.32
N GLN A 84 -4.42 -11.69 6.56
CA GLN A 84 -5.13 -12.24 7.70
C GLN A 84 -4.57 -11.72 9.02
N ALA A 85 -3.23 -11.64 9.14
CA ALA A 85 -2.58 -11.08 10.32
C ALA A 85 -2.96 -9.62 10.56
N SER A 86 -3.09 -8.79 9.52
CA SER A 86 -3.42 -7.37 9.65
C SER A 86 -4.85 -7.08 10.10
N ARG A 87 -5.76 -8.06 9.96
CA ARG A 87 -7.15 -7.95 10.45
C ARG A 87 -7.32 -8.36 11.91
N ILE A 88 -6.30 -8.94 12.54
CA ILE A 88 -6.37 -9.35 13.94
C ILE A 88 -6.41 -8.10 14.83
N SER A 89 -7.42 -8.02 15.70
CA SER A 89 -7.59 -6.89 16.61
C SER A 89 -6.34 -6.67 17.48
N GLY A 90 -5.84 -5.45 17.49
CA GLY A 90 -4.62 -5.06 18.20
C GLY A 90 -3.32 -5.30 17.42
N VAL A 91 -3.37 -5.88 16.22
CA VAL A 91 -2.22 -5.92 15.32
C VAL A 91 -2.16 -4.62 14.53
N THR A 92 -1.06 -3.88 14.69
CA THR A 92 -0.89 -2.56 14.08
C THR A 92 -0.17 -2.63 12.73
N PRO A 93 -0.27 -1.60 11.87
CA PRO A 93 0.53 -1.53 10.64
C PRO A 93 2.05 -1.61 10.88
N ALA A 94 2.52 -1.15 12.05
CA ALA A 94 3.92 -1.30 12.46
C ALA A 94 4.30 -2.76 12.69
N ALA A 95 3.44 -3.55 13.36
CA ALA A 95 3.65 -4.98 13.56
C ALA A 95 3.71 -5.74 12.22
N ILE A 96 2.84 -5.41 11.28
CA ILE A 96 2.86 -5.96 9.91
C ILE A 96 4.17 -5.63 9.19
N SER A 97 4.68 -4.41 9.37
CA SER A 97 5.96 -4.00 8.80
C SER A 97 7.13 -4.80 9.40
N LEU A 98 7.11 -5.08 10.69
CA LEU A 98 8.12 -5.92 11.35
C LEU A 98 8.09 -7.38 10.84
N LEU A 99 6.89 -7.94 10.64
CA LEU A 99 6.74 -9.26 10.02
C LEU A 99 7.33 -9.29 8.61
N LEU A 100 7.01 -8.30 7.77
CA LEU A 100 7.56 -8.19 6.42
C LEU A 100 9.09 -8.14 6.41
N VAL A 101 9.70 -7.38 7.33
CA VAL A 101 11.16 -7.31 7.46
C VAL A 101 11.74 -8.64 7.93
N HIS A 102 11.09 -9.32 8.88
CA HIS A 102 11.52 -10.63 9.36
C HIS A 102 11.49 -11.68 8.25
N LEU A 103 10.40 -11.76 7.49
CA LEU A 103 10.25 -12.68 6.36
C LEU A 103 11.32 -12.43 5.29
N LYS A 104 11.58 -11.17 4.93
CA LYS A 104 12.64 -10.82 3.95
C LYS A 104 14.05 -11.18 4.40
N ARG A 105 14.31 -11.26 5.71
CA ARG A 105 15.62 -11.67 6.24
C ARG A 105 15.82 -13.18 6.24
N GLY A 106 14.74 -13.96 6.36
CA GLY A 106 14.78 -15.43 6.37
C GLY A 106 14.75 -16.07 4.98
N ILE A 107 14.37 -15.33 3.94
CA ILE A 107 14.30 -15.83 2.56
C ILE A 107 15.66 -15.61 1.86
N PRO A 108 16.34 -16.66 1.34
CA PRO A 108 17.51 -16.50 0.49
C PRO A 108 17.20 -15.58 -0.69
N LYS A 109 18.10 -14.65 -1.02
CA LYS A 109 17.87 -13.58 -2.01
C LYS A 109 17.43 -14.05 -3.41
N ASP A 110 17.59 -15.33 -3.74
CA ASP A 110 17.18 -15.92 -5.03
C ASP A 110 15.66 -16.10 -5.18
N THR A 111 14.93 -16.38 -4.10
CA THR A 111 13.49 -16.71 -4.19
C THR A 111 12.61 -15.47 -4.39
N LEU A 112 13.13 -14.27 -4.05
CA LEU A 112 12.41 -13.00 -4.17
C LEU A 112 12.44 -12.40 -5.60
N ARG A 113 13.22 -12.96 -6.52
CA ARG A 113 13.33 -12.47 -7.91
C ARG A 113 12.38 -13.13 -8.90
N GLN A 114 11.66 -14.19 -8.51
CA GLN A 114 10.74 -14.92 -9.41
C GLN A 114 9.27 -14.48 -9.29
N SER A 115 8.95 -13.54 -8.40
CA SER A 115 7.58 -13.09 -8.13
C SER A 115 7.38 -11.57 -8.22
N ALA A 116 8.29 -10.87 -8.92
CA ALA A 116 8.17 -9.46 -9.28
C ALA A 116 8.16 -9.32 -10.81
#